data_AF-A0A969IEC7-F1
#
_entry.id   AF-A0A969IEC7-F1
#
_cell.length_a   1.000
_cell.length_b   1.000
_cell.length_c   1.000
_cell.angle_alpha   90.00
_cell.angle_beta   90.00
_cell.angle_gamma   90.00
#
_symmetry.space_group_name_H-M   'P 1'
#
loop_
_entity.id
_entity.type
_entity.pdbx_description
1 polymer ?
#
loop_
_entity_poly.entity_id
_entity_poly.type
_entity_poly.pdbx_seq_one_letter_code
_entity_poly.pdbx_strand_id
1 'polypeptide(L)'
;EVDVLTAKGQTPPAAWERIAVTGKARSAIRRAAREALRKQYSELGRRLLVSAFRRAGQDYTDDKLKKGLHRLTQKSIDEVFAAVGRGELPINDVLRAAVPEAELAKYMATRRKPAVPRSQSEDGWFNIAKGIGLKFRWPGSGSKDKQAQQQVLPIRGLRNDVPVSFEEGGAVPGDRIVGVLTEGAGIRIFQIHSPKLKDYEHERWIDVTWDLDTDIPERFPAKLSVTALNEPGTLAQIAQLIGEADGNIDNLRMVRRAPDFTEMAIEVEVWDLDHLTQIIAGLKAKSVVSKVERIFA
;
A
#
# COMPACT_ATOMS: atom_id res chain seq x y z
N GLU A 1 -2.96 19.95 -54.02
CA GLU A 1 -2.61 20.93 -52.96
C GLU A 1 -3.02 20.34 -51.62
N VAL A 2 -2.27 20.59 -50.56
CA VAL A 2 -2.56 20.05 -49.22
C VAL A 2 -2.65 21.22 -48.25
N ASP A 3 -3.83 21.43 -47.70
CA ASP A 3 -4.07 22.43 -46.66
C ASP A 3 -4.01 21.78 -45.27
N VAL A 4 -3.19 22.33 -44.38
CA VAL A 4 -3.01 21.83 -43.01
C VAL A 4 -3.56 22.84 -42.01
N LEU A 5 -4.63 22.46 -41.33
CA LEU A 5 -5.17 23.24 -40.20
C LEU A 5 -4.30 23.03 -38.96
N THR A 6 -3.82 24.12 -38.36
CA THR A 6 -2.93 24.07 -37.18
C THR A 6 -3.51 24.87 -36.02
N ALA A 7 -3.28 24.37 -34.79
CA ALA A 7 -3.67 25.04 -33.55
C ALA A 7 -2.47 25.16 -32.61
N LYS A 8 -2.31 26.30 -31.94
CA LYS A 8 -1.22 26.53 -30.98
C LYS A 8 -1.41 25.64 -29.74
N GLY A 9 -0.33 25.04 -29.26
CA GLY A 9 -0.31 24.26 -28.01
C GLY A 9 -0.74 22.80 -28.12
N GLN A 10 -1.08 22.30 -29.32
CA GLN A 10 -1.38 20.89 -29.53
C GLN A 10 -0.09 20.06 -29.60
N THR A 11 -0.02 18.99 -28.81
CA THR A 11 1.02 17.97 -28.90
C THR A 11 0.50 16.74 -29.66
N PRO A 12 1.29 16.16 -30.57
CA PRO A 12 0.84 15.01 -31.34
C PRO A 12 0.61 13.80 -30.42
N PRO A 13 -0.57 13.15 -30.48
CA PRO A 13 -0.80 11.90 -29.78
C PRO A 13 0.22 10.83 -30.19
N ALA A 14 0.73 10.06 -29.22
CA ALA A 14 1.69 9.00 -29.48
C ALA A 14 1.17 7.94 -30.48
N ALA A 15 -0.15 7.74 -30.53
CA ALA A 15 -0.82 6.83 -31.45
C ALA A 15 -0.54 7.16 -32.93
N TRP A 16 -0.24 8.42 -33.26
CA TRP A 16 0.07 8.85 -34.63
C TRP A 16 1.34 8.22 -35.21
N GLU A 17 2.19 7.62 -34.36
CA GLU A 17 3.36 6.89 -34.83
C GLU A 17 2.98 5.72 -35.77
N ARG A 18 1.81 5.09 -35.55
CA ARG A 18 1.36 3.93 -36.32
C ARG A 18 0.87 4.30 -37.73
N ILE A 19 0.39 5.53 -37.92
CA ILE A 19 -0.12 6.02 -39.22
C ILE A 19 0.95 6.77 -40.02
N ALA A 20 2.05 7.17 -39.39
CA ALA A 20 3.14 7.88 -40.04
C ALA A 20 4.02 6.94 -40.87
N VAL A 21 4.11 7.19 -42.17
CA VAL A 21 4.86 6.35 -43.13
C VAL A 21 6.36 6.60 -43.07
N THR A 22 6.78 7.86 -42.95
CA THR A 22 8.21 8.23 -43.02
C THR A 22 8.91 8.11 -41.66
N GLY A 23 10.17 7.64 -41.67
CA GLY A 23 10.98 7.53 -40.44
C GLY A 23 11.21 8.88 -39.74
N LYS A 24 11.32 9.97 -40.52
CA LYS A 24 11.43 11.34 -39.99
C LYS A 24 10.17 11.74 -39.20
N ALA A 25 8.98 11.46 -39.74
CA ALA A 25 7.72 11.75 -39.06
C ALA A 25 7.55 10.92 -37.79
N ARG A 26 7.83 9.60 -37.86
CA ARG A 26 7.77 8.71 -36.68
C ARG A 26 8.73 9.17 -35.57
N SER A 27 9.95 9.55 -35.90
CA SER A 27 10.94 10.06 -34.94
C SER A 27 10.49 11.37 -34.29
N ALA A 28 9.92 12.30 -35.07
CA ALA A 28 9.38 13.56 -34.57
C ALA A 28 8.20 13.34 -33.59
N ILE A 29 7.28 12.43 -33.92
CA ILE A 29 6.15 12.08 -33.05
C ILE A 29 6.66 11.46 -31.73
N ARG A 30 7.59 10.50 -31.79
CA ARG A 30 8.19 9.90 -30.59
C ARG A 30 8.89 10.92 -29.71
N ARG A 31 9.60 11.88 -30.31
CA ARG A 31 10.28 12.96 -29.56
C ARG A 31 9.25 13.83 -28.86
N ALA A 32 8.24 14.32 -29.59
CA ALA A 32 7.20 15.18 -29.03
C ALA A 32 6.38 14.48 -27.93
N ALA A 33 6.04 13.20 -28.12
CA ALA A 33 5.34 12.41 -27.11
C ALA A 33 6.18 12.20 -25.84
N ARG A 34 7.48 11.87 -25.98
CA ARG A 34 8.39 11.76 -24.82
C ARG A 34 8.55 13.07 -24.07
N GLU A 35 8.63 14.19 -24.79
CA GLU A 35 8.75 15.53 -24.19
C GLU A 35 7.48 15.93 -23.43
N ALA A 36 6.29 15.66 -24.01
CA ALA A 36 5.01 15.88 -23.35
C ALA A 36 4.85 15.04 -22.08
N LEU A 37 5.17 13.74 -22.14
CA LEU A 37 5.14 12.85 -20.98
C LEU A 37 6.11 13.30 -19.89
N ARG A 38 7.34 13.67 -20.27
CA ARG A 38 8.33 14.19 -19.32
C ARG A 38 7.79 15.40 -18.58
N LYS A 39 7.17 16.35 -19.30
CA LYS A 39 6.57 17.54 -18.68
C LYS A 39 5.46 17.18 -17.68
N GLN A 40 4.56 16.26 -18.05
CA GLN A 40 3.48 15.80 -17.17
C GLN A 40 4.03 15.13 -15.90
N TYR A 41 5.00 14.22 -16.04
CA TYR A 41 5.61 13.56 -14.89
C TYR A 41 6.41 14.52 -14.01
N SER A 42 7.12 15.48 -14.60
CA SER A 42 7.82 16.52 -13.83
C SER A 42 6.83 17.37 -13.02
N GLU A 43 5.69 17.76 -13.59
CA GLU A 43 4.66 18.50 -12.85
C GLU A 43 4.06 17.67 -11.70
N LEU A 44 3.75 16.40 -11.94
CA LEU A 44 3.27 15.47 -10.91
C LEU A 44 4.30 15.29 -9.79
N GLY A 45 5.54 14.94 -10.15
CA GLY A 45 6.63 14.70 -9.19
C GLY A 45 6.93 15.92 -8.35
N ARG A 46 6.85 17.13 -8.92
CA ARG A 46 6.97 18.38 -8.17
C ARG A 46 5.87 18.50 -7.10
N ARG A 47 4.61 18.23 -7.44
CA ARG A 47 3.50 18.29 -6.46
C ARG A 47 3.67 17.27 -5.34
N LEU A 48 4.06 16.04 -5.69
CA LEU A 48 4.32 14.96 -4.73
C LEU A 48 5.43 15.33 -3.74
N LEU A 49 6.56 15.84 -4.25
CA LEU A 49 7.66 16.26 -3.40
C LEU A 49 7.28 17.45 -2.52
N VAL A 50 6.63 18.49 -3.06
CA VAL A 50 6.20 19.64 -2.25
C VAL A 50 5.29 19.19 -1.09
N SER A 51 4.34 18.29 -1.36
CA SER A 51 3.49 17.69 -0.32
C SER A 51 4.31 16.90 0.70
N ALA A 52 5.27 16.09 0.26
CA ALA A 52 6.11 15.29 1.13
C ALA A 52 7.04 16.12 2.02
N PHE A 53 7.65 17.18 1.49
CA PHE A 53 8.46 18.14 2.27
C PHE A 53 7.61 18.81 3.35
N ARG A 54 6.40 19.28 2.99
CA ARG A 54 5.47 19.88 3.96
C ARG A 54 5.10 18.89 5.07
N ARG A 55 4.85 17.61 4.73
CA ARG A 55 4.60 16.55 5.71
C ARG A 55 5.79 16.29 6.63
N ALA A 56 7.01 16.44 6.12
CA ALA A 56 8.24 16.39 6.91
C ALA A 56 8.51 17.67 7.72
N GLY A 57 7.58 18.63 7.75
CA GLY A 57 7.72 19.89 8.49
C GLY A 57 8.70 20.87 7.86
N GLN A 58 8.98 20.74 6.56
CA GLN A 58 9.96 21.55 5.84
C GLN A 58 9.34 22.18 4.60
N ASP A 59 9.67 23.45 4.34
CA ASP A 59 9.32 24.04 3.05
C ASP A 59 10.26 23.53 1.95
N TYR A 60 9.65 23.25 0.80
CA TYR A 60 10.36 22.87 -0.41
C TYR A 60 11.11 24.09 -0.98
N THR A 61 12.42 23.94 -1.22
CA THR A 61 13.22 24.89 -1.98
C THR A 61 14.13 24.15 -2.95
N ASP A 62 14.31 24.71 -4.15
CA ASP A 62 15.14 24.11 -5.20
C ASP A 62 16.58 23.88 -4.73
N ASP A 63 17.10 24.76 -3.87
CA ASP A 63 18.47 24.66 -3.35
C ASP A 63 18.68 23.48 -2.39
N LYS A 64 17.64 23.07 -1.63
CA LYS A 64 17.69 21.85 -0.81
C LYS A 64 17.80 20.62 -1.71
N LEU A 65 17.05 20.59 -2.81
CA LEU A 65 17.08 19.47 -3.76
C LEU A 65 18.40 19.43 -4.54
N LYS A 66 18.95 20.58 -4.95
CA LYS A 66 20.26 20.68 -5.62
C LYS A 66 21.38 20.03 -4.82
N LYS A 67 21.41 20.26 -3.50
CA LYS A 67 22.40 19.64 -2.59
C LYS A 67 22.31 18.12 -2.58
N GLY A 68 21.13 17.56 -2.83
CA GLY A 68 20.87 16.12 -2.87
C GLY A 68 21.07 15.46 -4.24
N LEU A 69 21.24 16.21 -5.34
CA LEU A 69 21.32 15.66 -6.70
C LEU A 69 22.44 14.63 -6.86
N HIS A 70 23.61 14.90 -6.28
CA HIS A 70 24.76 13.99 -6.32
C HIS A 70 24.46 12.66 -5.60
N ARG A 71 23.69 12.69 -4.51
CA ARG A 71 23.30 11.49 -3.76
C ARG A 71 22.24 10.66 -4.50
N LEU A 72 21.39 11.33 -5.27
CA LEU A 72 20.29 10.72 -6.04
C LEU A 72 20.74 10.24 -7.43
N THR A 73 21.99 10.46 -7.83
CA THR A 73 22.53 10.16 -9.16
C THR A 73 21.74 10.82 -10.32
N GLN A 74 21.08 11.94 -10.07
CA GLN A 74 20.31 12.68 -11.06
C GLN A 74 21.06 13.95 -11.51
N LYS A 75 20.95 14.32 -12.79
CA LYS A 75 21.71 15.46 -13.34
C LYS A 75 21.01 16.80 -13.11
N SER A 76 19.70 16.78 -12.94
CA SER A 76 18.90 18.00 -12.73
C SER A 76 17.69 17.77 -11.83
N ILE A 77 17.15 18.86 -11.29
CA ILE A 77 15.90 18.86 -10.51
C ILE A 77 14.74 18.32 -11.35
N ASP A 78 14.66 18.70 -12.63
CA ASP A 78 13.61 18.23 -13.54
C ASP A 78 13.67 16.72 -13.78
N GLU A 79 14.88 16.12 -13.75
CA GLU A 79 15.06 14.67 -13.80
C GLU A 79 14.57 14.00 -12.52
N VAL A 80 14.86 14.58 -11.35
CA VAL A 80 14.31 14.09 -10.07
C VAL A 80 12.78 14.12 -10.12
N PHE A 81 12.18 15.23 -10.55
CA PHE A 81 10.72 15.33 -10.65
C PHE A 81 10.14 14.31 -11.62
N ALA A 82 10.74 14.14 -12.81
CA ALA A 82 10.28 13.15 -13.78
C ALA A 82 10.43 11.71 -13.27
N ALA A 83 11.50 11.41 -12.52
CA ALA A 83 11.75 10.09 -11.93
C ALA A 83 10.75 9.77 -10.81
N VAL A 84 10.49 10.73 -9.91
CA VAL A 84 9.48 10.59 -8.86
C VAL A 84 8.07 10.46 -9.47
N GLY A 85 7.74 11.30 -10.46
CA GLY A 85 6.43 11.26 -11.10
C GLY A 85 6.13 9.96 -11.85
N ARG A 86 7.17 9.27 -12.33
CA ARG A 86 7.07 7.94 -12.94
C ARG A 86 7.12 6.79 -11.94
N GLY A 87 7.46 7.05 -10.67
CA GLY A 87 7.64 6.03 -9.64
C GLY A 87 8.99 5.30 -9.70
N GLU A 88 9.95 5.76 -10.51
CA GLU A 88 11.30 5.19 -10.59
C GLU A 88 12.17 5.55 -9.37
N LEU A 89 11.89 6.70 -8.75
CA LEU A 89 12.61 7.19 -7.58
C LEU A 89 11.63 7.39 -6.41
N PRO A 90 11.74 6.64 -5.31
CA PRO A 90 10.84 6.79 -4.19
C PRO A 90 11.05 8.13 -3.48
N ILE A 91 9.95 8.74 -3.05
CA ILE A 91 9.92 10.06 -2.39
C ILE A 91 10.81 10.09 -1.13
N ASN A 92 10.86 8.98 -0.39
CA ASN A 92 11.64 8.87 0.84
C ASN A 92 13.15 9.01 0.61
N ASP A 93 13.67 8.51 -0.51
CA ASP A 93 15.09 8.61 -0.84
C ASP A 93 15.45 10.05 -1.20
N VAL A 94 14.53 10.75 -1.86
CA VAL A 94 14.66 12.19 -2.14
C VAL A 94 14.69 13.00 -0.84
N LEU A 95 13.82 12.67 0.12
CA LEU A 95 13.82 13.32 1.43
C LEU A 95 15.11 13.04 2.21
N ARG A 96 15.61 11.79 2.21
CA ARG A 96 16.91 11.41 2.82
C ARG A 96 18.07 12.18 2.22
N ALA A 97 18.04 12.43 0.92
CA ALA A 97 19.10 13.17 0.24
C ALA A 97 19.07 14.68 0.54
N ALA A 98 17.88 15.27 0.70
CA ALA A 98 17.68 16.72 0.74
C ALA A 98 17.41 17.30 2.15
N VAL A 99 16.92 16.51 3.10
CA VAL A 99 16.57 16.94 4.45
C VAL A 99 17.63 16.45 5.44
N PRO A 100 18.04 17.26 6.44
CA PRO A 100 18.93 16.81 7.51
C PRO A 100 18.35 15.59 8.25
N GLU A 101 19.21 14.62 8.55
CA GLU A 101 18.83 13.34 9.13
C GLU A 101 18.07 13.47 10.45
N ALA A 102 18.39 14.48 11.27
CA ALA A 102 17.71 14.77 12.54
C ALA A 102 16.23 15.17 12.37
N GLU A 103 15.89 15.92 11.31
CA GLU A 103 14.51 16.34 11.03
C GLU A 103 13.72 15.21 10.37
N LEU A 104 14.37 14.47 9.46
CA LEU A 104 13.77 13.28 8.88
C LEU A 104 13.46 12.22 9.95
N ALA A 105 14.33 12.05 10.94
CA ALA A 105 14.11 11.15 12.06
C ALA A 105 12.88 11.53 12.89
N LYS A 106 12.60 12.82 13.08
CA LYS A 106 11.36 13.27 13.75
C LYS A 106 10.12 12.91 12.95
N TYR A 107 10.13 13.14 11.63
CA TYR A 107 9.05 12.73 10.72
C TYR A 107 8.86 11.20 10.67
N MET A 108 9.95 10.44 10.66
CA MET A 108 9.88 8.98 10.71
C MET A 108 9.48 8.45 12.10
N ALA A 109 9.77 9.20 13.18
CA ALA A 109 9.41 8.85 14.55
C ALA A 109 7.97 9.22 14.91
N THR A 110 7.38 10.26 14.31
CA THR A 110 5.94 10.56 14.44
C THR A 110 5.09 9.55 13.67
N ARG A 111 5.64 8.93 12.62
CA ARG A 111 5.22 7.61 12.10
C ARG A 111 5.57 6.48 13.08
N ARG A 112 5.25 6.65 14.36
CA ARG A 112 5.40 5.61 15.37
C ARG A 112 4.63 4.39 14.87
N LYS A 113 5.40 3.41 14.38
CA LYS A 113 4.93 2.07 14.08
C LYS A 113 4.21 1.57 15.33
N PRO A 114 2.99 1.00 15.25
CA PRO A 114 2.49 0.21 16.35
C PRO A 114 3.58 -0.79 16.67
N ALA A 115 3.96 -0.84 17.95
CA ALA A 115 4.79 -1.90 18.44
C ALA A 115 3.98 -3.19 18.29
N VAL A 116 4.09 -3.86 17.14
CA VAL A 116 3.73 -5.26 17.06
C VAL A 116 4.64 -5.91 18.11
N PRO A 117 4.09 -6.49 19.19
CA PRO A 117 4.91 -7.09 20.22
C PRO A 117 5.74 -8.16 19.51
N ARG A 118 7.05 -7.91 19.38
CA ARG A 118 8.00 -8.96 19.02
C ARG A 118 7.74 -10.04 20.05
N SER A 119 7.15 -11.16 19.65
CA SER A 119 7.10 -12.33 20.50
C SER A 119 8.56 -12.65 20.79
N GLN A 120 8.97 -12.30 22.02
CA GLN A 120 10.20 -12.83 22.58
C GLN A 120 10.14 -14.33 22.36
N SER A 121 11.28 -14.91 22.00
CA SER A 121 11.48 -16.34 21.81
C SER A 121 10.88 -17.14 22.97
N GLU A 122 9.60 -17.45 22.88
CA GLU A 122 8.85 -18.31 23.78
C GLU A 122 8.73 -19.68 23.13
N ASP A 123 8.89 -20.71 23.96
CA ASP A 123 8.88 -22.11 23.55
C ASP A 123 7.63 -22.47 22.71
N GLY A 124 7.85 -23.03 21.52
CA GLY A 124 6.79 -23.63 20.69
C GLY A 124 6.31 -22.81 19.49
N TRP A 125 6.87 -21.62 19.23
CA TRP A 125 6.59 -20.82 18.03
C TRP A 125 7.57 -21.17 16.88
N PHE A 126 7.06 -21.34 15.66
CA PHE A 126 7.87 -21.63 14.47
C PHE A 126 7.44 -20.83 13.24
N ASN A 127 8.39 -20.59 12.34
CA ASN A 127 8.22 -19.81 11.11
C ASN A 127 7.91 -20.74 9.93
N ILE A 128 6.67 -20.72 9.45
CA ILE A 128 6.25 -21.52 8.27
C ILE A 128 6.31 -20.67 6.98
N ALA A 129 6.08 -19.36 7.06
CA ALA A 129 6.03 -18.46 5.89
C ALA A 129 7.12 -17.38 5.94
N LYS A 130 8.36 -17.75 5.63
CA LYS A 130 9.48 -16.80 5.43
C LYS A 130 9.16 -15.90 4.22
N GLY A 131 8.63 -14.70 4.48
CA GLY A 131 8.25 -13.73 3.46
C GLY A 131 6.90 -13.04 3.72
N ILE A 132 6.04 -13.62 4.56
CA ILE A 132 4.76 -13.01 4.96
C ILE A 132 4.83 -12.45 6.40
N GLY A 133 5.92 -12.77 7.11
CA GLY A 133 6.13 -12.32 8.48
C GLY A 133 5.07 -12.88 9.43
N LEU A 134 4.96 -14.21 9.51
CA LEU A 134 4.00 -14.90 10.36
C LEU A 134 4.67 -16.04 11.14
N LYS A 135 4.40 -16.06 12.45
CA LYS A 135 4.76 -17.12 13.38
C LYS A 135 3.52 -17.93 13.74
N PHE A 136 3.68 -19.24 13.86
CA PHE A 136 2.60 -20.18 14.18
C PHE A 136 2.92 -20.94 15.47
N ARG A 137 1.90 -21.25 16.26
CA ARG A 137 2.00 -22.13 17.43
C ARG A 137 0.95 -23.23 17.34
N TRP A 138 1.41 -24.48 17.42
CA TRP A 138 0.53 -25.65 17.35
C TRP A 138 -0.11 -25.98 18.71
N PRO A 139 -1.40 -26.36 18.75
CA PRO A 139 -2.05 -26.80 19.99
C PRO A 139 -1.34 -28.02 20.60
N GLY A 140 -0.89 -27.91 21.85
CA GLY A 140 -0.20 -29.00 22.58
C GLY A 140 1.34 -28.94 22.60
N SER A 141 1.96 -27.95 21.94
CA SER A 141 3.42 -27.74 21.91
C SER A 141 4.02 -27.19 23.24
N GLY A 142 3.17 -26.76 24.17
CA GLY A 142 3.60 -26.21 25.47
C GLY A 142 3.74 -27.27 26.57
N SER A 143 4.77 -28.11 26.54
CA SER A 143 5.12 -28.96 27.69
C SER A 143 6.57 -28.72 28.15
N LYS A 144 6.75 -28.62 29.48
CA LYS A 144 7.95 -28.21 30.22
C LYS A 144 9.16 -29.16 30.14
N ASP A 145 9.20 -30.11 29.21
CA ASP A 145 10.25 -31.11 29.14
C ASP A 145 11.26 -30.82 28.02
N LYS A 146 12.42 -30.28 28.41
CA LYS A 146 13.58 -30.00 27.55
C LYS A 146 14.14 -31.23 26.80
N GLN A 147 13.68 -32.44 27.12
CA GLN A 147 14.07 -33.68 26.43
C GLN A 147 13.11 -34.08 25.29
N ALA A 148 11.90 -33.51 25.22
CA ALA A 148 10.98 -33.71 24.10
C ALA A 148 11.22 -32.73 22.93
N GLN A 149 12.13 -31.77 23.10
CA GLN A 149 12.48 -30.76 22.08
C GLN A 149 13.12 -31.34 20.81
N GLN A 150 13.63 -32.58 20.84
CA GLN A 150 14.11 -33.31 19.66
C GLN A 150 13.05 -34.23 19.02
N GLN A 151 11.89 -34.39 19.65
CA GLN A 151 10.77 -35.18 19.12
C GLN A 151 9.49 -34.34 19.12
N VAL A 152 9.55 -33.12 18.58
CA VAL A 152 8.36 -32.63 17.89
C VAL A 152 8.27 -33.49 16.63
N LEU A 153 7.49 -34.58 16.71
CA LEU A 153 7.26 -35.45 15.56
C LEU A 153 6.88 -34.54 14.38
N PRO A 154 7.66 -34.52 13.28
CA PRO A 154 7.16 -33.96 12.05
C PRO A 154 5.91 -34.77 11.73
N ILE A 155 4.75 -34.12 11.63
CA ILE A 155 3.57 -34.77 11.09
C ILE A 155 4.02 -35.36 9.76
N ARG A 156 4.11 -36.69 9.72
CA ARG A 156 4.63 -37.46 8.59
C ARG A 156 3.93 -36.95 7.33
N GLY A 157 4.68 -36.28 6.46
CA GLY A 157 4.27 -36.00 5.08
C GLY A 157 4.10 -34.54 4.67
N LEU A 158 4.11 -33.55 5.58
CA LEU A 158 4.05 -32.15 5.15
C LEU A 158 5.47 -31.63 4.89
N ARG A 159 5.83 -31.55 3.60
CA ARG A 159 6.95 -30.74 3.12
C ARG A 159 6.85 -29.33 3.73
N ASN A 160 7.99 -28.69 3.96
CA ASN A 160 8.17 -27.35 4.52
C ASN A 160 7.46 -26.19 3.76
N ASP A 161 6.46 -26.48 2.92
CA ASP A 161 5.77 -25.55 2.02
C ASP A 161 4.25 -25.72 2.16
N VAL A 162 3.70 -25.69 3.38
CA VAL A 162 2.24 -25.61 3.55
C VAL A 162 1.80 -24.23 3.05
N PRO A 163 0.95 -24.14 2.01
CA PRO A 163 0.55 -22.85 1.49
C PRO A 163 -0.22 -22.08 2.57
N VAL A 164 0.22 -20.84 2.79
CA VAL A 164 -0.42 -19.91 3.72
C VAL A 164 -1.15 -18.86 2.88
N SER A 165 -2.45 -18.71 3.13
CA SER A 165 -3.28 -17.72 2.43
C SER A 165 -4.07 -16.88 3.42
N PHE A 166 -4.27 -15.61 3.11
CA PHE A 166 -5.19 -14.76 3.86
C PHE A 166 -6.61 -14.91 3.32
N GLU A 167 -7.58 -14.75 4.21
CA GLU A 167 -8.96 -14.54 3.81
C GLU A 167 -9.12 -13.23 3.01
N GLU A 168 -10.09 -13.22 2.10
CA GLU A 168 -10.40 -12.10 1.19
C GLU A 168 -10.73 -10.77 1.89
N GLY A 169 -10.99 -10.78 3.20
CA GLY A 169 -11.28 -9.57 4.00
C GLY A 169 -10.05 -8.71 4.27
N GLY A 170 -8.84 -9.23 4.05
CA GLY A 170 -7.59 -8.51 4.24
C GLY A 170 -7.27 -8.30 5.72
N ALA A 171 -6.46 -9.19 6.29
CA ALA A 171 -5.92 -9.01 7.64
C ALA A 171 -4.76 -8.01 7.60
N VAL A 172 -4.76 -7.08 8.55
CA VAL A 172 -3.75 -6.03 8.64
C VAL A 172 -2.95 -6.24 9.93
N PRO A 173 -1.65 -5.94 9.95
CA PRO A 173 -0.84 -6.00 11.16
C PRO A 173 -1.46 -5.22 12.33
N GLY A 174 -1.60 -5.90 13.46
CA GLY A 174 -2.33 -5.39 14.63
C GLY A 174 -3.70 -6.03 14.83
N ASP A 175 -4.29 -6.62 13.78
CA ASP A 175 -5.46 -7.47 13.93
C ASP A 175 -5.10 -8.76 14.69
N ARG A 176 -6.01 -9.20 15.55
CA ARG A 176 -5.95 -10.54 16.15
C ARG A 176 -6.35 -11.57 15.09
N ILE A 177 -5.42 -12.44 14.73
CA ILE A 177 -5.58 -13.43 13.67
C ILE A 177 -5.51 -14.86 14.21
N VAL A 178 -6.15 -15.78 13.51
CA VAL A 178 -6.18 -17.21 13.79
C VAL A 178 -5.96 -17.97 12.48
N GLY A 179 -5.15 -19.01 12.52
CA GLY A 179 -4.92 -19.90 11.39
C GLY A 179 -5.86 -21.10 11.48
N VAL A 180 -6.52 -21.44 10.38
CA VAL A 180 -7.34 -22.63 10.26
C VAL A 180 -6.69 -23.56 9.23
N LEU A 181 -6.51 -24.84 9.59
CA LEU A 181 -5.96 -25.84 8.69
C LEU A 181 -7.08 -26.51 7.90
N THR A 182 -7.21 -26.15 6.62
CA THR A 182 -8.23 -26.72 5.73
C THR A 182 -7.63 -27.83 4.87
N GLU A 183 -8.36 -28.93 4.71
CA GLU A 183 -7.93 -30.07 3.89
C GLU A 183 -7.73 -29.64 2.42
N GLY A 184 -6.52 -29.84 1.88
CA GLY A 184 -6.17 -29.53 0.49
C GLY A 184 -5.76 -28.08 0.19
N ALA A 185 -6.12 -27.09 1.03
CA ALA A 185 -5.81 -25.67 0.80
C ALA A 185 -4.67 -25.11 1.68
N GLY A 186 -4.20 -25.87 2.68
CA GLY A 186 -3.15 -25.44 3.60
C GLY A 186 -3.69 -24.65 4.78
N ILE A 187 -2.93 -23.65 5.24
CA ILE A 187 -3.31 -22.81 6.39
C ILE A 187 -3.95 -21.53 5.85
N ARG A 188 -5.21 -21.29 6.22
CA ARG A 188 -5.90 -20.05 5.91
C ARG A 188 -5.96 -19.16 7.15
N ILE A 189 -5.62 -17.89 7.00
CA ILE A 189 -5.57 -16.93 8.09
C ILE A 189 -6.83 -16.08 8.06
N PHE A 190 -7.52 -16.09 9.20
CA PHE A 190 -8.73 -15.34 9.46
C PHE A 190 -8.47 -14.31 10.55
N GLN A 191 -9.25 -13.24 10.57
CA GLN A 191 -9.35 -12.39 11.75
C GLN A 191 -10.31 -13.02 12.75
N ILE A 192 -10.03 -12.86 14.05
CA ILE A 192 -10.83 -13.47 15.13
C ILE A 192 -12.31 -13.05 15.14
N HIS A 193 -12.64 -11.94 14.47
CA HIS A 193 -14.00 -11.41 14.36
C HIS A 193 -14.66 -11.69 13.00
N SER A 194 -13.99 -12.42 12.10
CA SER A 194 -14.56 -12.77 10.79
C SER A 194 -15.79 -13.67 10.99
N PRO A 195 -16.94 -13.36 10.38
CA PRO A 195 -18.14 -14.18 10.52
C PRO A 195 -17.97 -15.59 9.95
N LYS A 196 -17.07 -15.77 8.98
CA LYS A 196 -16.76 -17.07 8.36
C LYS A 196 -16.06 -18.05 9.28
N LEU A 197 -15.48 -17.59 10.40
CA LEU A 197 -14.91 -18.50 11.40
C LEU A 197 -15.94 -19.48 11.97
N LYS A 198 -17.24 -19.14 11.93
CA LYS A 198 -18.33 -20.05 12.36
C LYS A 198 -18.38 -21.34 11.55
N ASP A 199 -18.05 -21.27 10.27
CA ASP A 199 -18.05 -22.44 9.38
C ASP A 199 -16.91 -23.41 9.71
N TYR A 200 -15.92 -22.93 10.47
CA TYR A 200 -14.68 -23.63 10.81
C TYR A 200 -14.56 -23.92 12.32
N GLU A 201 -15.65 -23.91 13.07
CA GLU A 201 -15.66 -24.19 14.53
C GLU A 201 -15.18 -25.62 14.86
N HIS A 202 -15.32 -26.56 13.92
CA HIS A 202 -14.87 -27.95 14.08
C HIS A 202 -13.45 -28.20 13.57
N GLU A 203 -12.82 -27.23 12.90
CA GLU A 203 -11.45 -27.35 12.41
C GLU A 203 -10.43 -26.98 13.50
N ARG A 204 -9.20 -27.49 13.34
CA ARG A 204 -8.14 -27.20 14.30
C ARG A 204 -7.64 -25.77 14.12
N TRP A 205 -7.84 -24.95 15.14
CA TRP A 205 -7.31 -23.61 15.19
C TRP A 205 -5.83 -23.62 15.57
N ILE A 206 -5.07 -22.78 14.91
CA ILE A 206 -3.63 -22.58 15.10
C ILE A 206 -3.47 -21.11 15.51
N ASP A 207 -2.74 -20.89 16.60
CA ASP A 207 -2.42 -19.53 17.02
C ASP A 207 -1.39 -18.94 16.04
N VAL A 208 -1.70 -17.76 15.51
CA VAL A 208 -0.85 -17.06 14.54
C VAL A 208 -0.53 -15.66 15.06
N THR A 209 0.73 -15.25 14.91
CA THR A 209 1.19 -13.90 15.25
C THR A 209 1.94 -13.30 14.09
N TRP A 210 1.79 -11.99 13.91
CA TRP A 210 2.58 -11.20 12.99
C TRP A 210 4.04 -11.11 13.45
N ASP A 211 4.96 -11.54 12.60
CA ASP A 211 6.43 -11.45 12.72
C ASP A 211 6.98 -10.63 11.55
N LEU A 212 6.55 -9.37 11.47
CA LEU A 212 6.96 -8.49 10.40
C LEU A 212 8.43 -8.09 10.54
N ASP A 213 9.14 -8.11 9.42
CA ASP A 213 10.49 -7.56 9.38
C ASP A 213 10.42 -6.03 9.49
N THR A 214 10.98 -5.51 10.57
CA THR A 214 10.94 -4.08 10.89
C THR A 214 11.62 -3.19 9.84
N ASP A 215 12.51 -3.76 9.02
CA ASP A 215 13.32 -3.01 8.06
C ASP A 215 12.69 -2.91 6.66
N ILE A 216 11.68 -3.74 6.36
CA ILE A 216 10.97 -3.76 5.08
C ILE A 216 9.50 -3.35 5.31
N PRO A 217 9.14 -2.07 5.11
CA PRO A 217 7.76 -1.63 5.26
C PRO A 217 6.92 -2.15 4.09
N GLU A 218 6.03 -3.09 4.38
CA GLU A 218 5.04 -3.61 3.43
C GLU A 218 3.65 -3.01 3.72
N ARG A 219 2.87 -2.79 2.65
CA ARG A 219 1.47 -2.37 2.77
C ARG A 219 0.57 -3.59 2.69
N PHE A 220 -0.48 -3.59 3.48
CA PHE A 220 -1.46 -4.65 3.58
C PHE A 220 -2.81 -4.18 3.03
N PRO A 221 -3.47 -4.97 2.18
CA PRO A 221 -4.76 -4.62 1.64
C PRO A 221 -5.85 -4.71 2.71
N ALA A 222 -6.74 -3.73 2.73
CA ALA A 222 -7.93 -3.67 3.58
C ALA A 222 -9.13 -3.21 2.75
N LYS A 223 -10.30 -3.80 3.03
CA LYS A 223 -11.54 -3.45 2.34
C LYS A 223 -12.43 -2.57 3.21
N LEU A 224 -12.89 -1.46 2.65
CA LEU A 224 -13.81 -0.51 3.31
C LEU A 224 -15.12 -0.42 2.52
N SER A 225 -16.25 -0.48 3.22
CA SER A 225 -17.55 -0.02 2.72
C SER A 225 -17.77 1.41 3.18
N VAL A 226 -17.97 2.33 2.24
CA VAL A 226 -18.25 3.74 2.50
C VAL A 226 -19.60 4.11 1.89
N THR A 227 -20.55 4.52 2.73
CA THR A 227 -21.81 5.12 2.29
C THR A 227 -21.69 6.64 2.37
N ALA A 228 -21.87 7.32 1.25
CA ALA A 228 -21.70 8.77 1.14
C ALA A 228 -22.83 9.42 0.33
N LEU A 229 -23.00 10.74 0.49
CA LEU A 229 -23.96 11.53 -0.28
C LEU A 229 -23.59 11.54 -1.77
N ASN A 230 -24.58 11.32 -2.63
CA ASN A 230 -24.37 11.27 -4.07
C ASN A 230 -24.38 12.68 -4.69
N GLU A 231 -23.37 13.48 -4.36
CA GLU A 231 -23.20 14.85 -4.84
C GLU A 231 -21.86 15.04 -5.58
N PRO A 232 -21.78 15.99 -6.52
CA PRO A 232 -20.53 16.33 -7.19
C PRO A 232 -19.43 16.68 -6.18
N GLY A 233 -18.29 15.99 -6.27
CA GLY A 233 -17.13 16.21 -5.41
C GLY A 233 -17.03 15.29 -4.19
N THR A 234 -18.07 14.51 -3.84
CA THR A 234 -17.99 13.56 -2.70
C THR A 234 -16.85 12.56 -2.84
N LEU A 235 -16.71 11.93 -4.02
CA LEU A 235 -15.62 10.99 -4.29
C LEU A 235 -14.24 11.64 -4.18
N ALA A 236 -14.11 12.89 -4.65
CA ALA A 236 -12.85 13.62 -4.58
C ALA A 236 -12.44 13.89 -3.13
N GLN A 237 -13.38 14.26 -2.26
CA GLN A 237 -13.11 14.48 -0.84
C GLN A 237 -12.66 13.20 -0.13
N ILE A 238 -13.28 12.06 -0.46
CA ILE A 238 -12.92 10.74 0.08
C ILE A 238 -11.52 10.34 -0.39
N ALA A 239 -11.27 10.40 -1.70
CA ALA A 239 -9.98 10.04 -2.27
C ALA A 239 -8.84 10.94 -1.78
N GLN A 240 -9.11 12.24 -1.64
CA GLN A 240 -8.15 13.20 -1.09
C GLN A 240 -7.79 12.86 0.35
N LEU A 241 -8.77 12.56 1.21
CA LEU A 241 -8.49 12.21 2.60
C LEU A 241 -7.64 10.93 2.71
N ILE A 242 -7.97 9.90 1.94
CA ILE A 242 -7.20 8.65 1.92
C ILE A 242 -5.76 8.94 1.47
N GLY A 243 -5.56 9.74 0.42
CA GLY A 243 -4.23 10.10 -0.05
C GLY A 243 -3.44 10.98 0.94
N GLU A 244 -4.09 11.91 1.63
CA GLU A 244 -3.49 12.75 2.68
C GLU A 244 -3.02 11.94 3.89
N ALA A 245 -3.79 10.90 4.25
CA ALA A 245 -3.43 9.94 5.29
C ALA A 245 -2.30 9.00 4.87
N ASP A 246 -1.85 9.03 3.61
CA ASP A 246 -0.87 8.10 3.02
C ASP A 246 -1.40 6.68 2.79
N GLY A 247 -2.72 6.53 2.59
CA GLY A 247 -3.34 5.30 2.08
C GLY A 247 -3.24 5.21 0.56
N ASN A 248 -2.90 4.03 0.04
CA ASN A 248 -2.97 3.76 -1.40
C ASN A 248 -4.35 3.17 -1.73
N ILE A 249 -5.01 3.64 -2.79
CA ILE A 249 -6.28 3.06 -3.26
C ILE A 249 -5.95 2.11 -4.40
N ASP A 250 -6.07 0.81 -4.17
CA ASP A 250 -5.82 -0.22 -5.18
C ASP A 250 -7.02 -0.33 -6.14
N ASN A 251 -8.23 -0.34 -5.57
CA ASN A 251 -9.45 -0.52 -6.34
C ASN A 251 -10.64 0.21 -5.67
N LEU A 252 -11.56 0.68 -6.49
CA LEU A 252 -12.78 1.36 -6.04
C LEU A 252 -13.95 0.95 -6.92
N ARG A 253 -15.03 0.50 -6.27
CA ARG A 253 -16.25 0.03 -6.95
C ARG A 253 -17.48 0.66 -6.34
N MET A 254 -18.40 1.12 -7.19
CA MET A 254 -19.72 1.61 -6.77
C MET A 254 -20.65 0.40 -6.64
N VAL A 255 -21.00 0.01 -5.41
CA VAL A 255 -21.82 -1.18 -5.14
C VAL A 255 -23.30 -0.86 -5.33
N ARG A 256 -23.77 0.22 -4.71
CA ARG A 256 -25.15 0.70 -4.80
C ARG A 256 -25.16 2.17 -5.16
N ARG A 257 -25.94 2.53 -6.17
CA ARG A 257 -26.15 3.92 -6.59
C ARG A 257 -27.62 4.25 -6.38
N ALA A 258 -27.92 4.99 -5.33
CA ALA A 258 -29.22 5.62 -5.12
C ALA A 258 -29.12 7.11 -5.46
N PRO A 259 -30.25 7.81 -5.68
CA PRO A 259 -30.24 9.23 -6.00
C PRO A 259 -29.53 10.07 -4.93
N ASP A 260 -29.78 9.76 -3.66
CA ASP A 260 -29.30 10.56 -2.53
C ASP A 260 -28.00 10.03 -1.91
N PHE A 261 -27.77 8.71 -2.02
CA PHE A 261 -26.62 8.03 -1.41
C PHE A 261 -25.96 7.04 -2.37
N THR A 262 -24.64 6.95 -2.29
CA THR A 262 -23.84 5.97 -3.02
C THR A 262 -23.03 5.15 -2.02
N GLU A 263 -23.07 3.83 -2.19
CA GLU A 263 -22.26 2.87 -1.45
C GLU A 263 -21.05 2.47 -2.30
N MET A 264 -19.86 2.63 -1.73
CA MET A 264 -18.58 2.38 -2.37
C MET A 264 -17.84 1.29 -1.61
N ALA A 265 -17.35 0.28 -2.34
CA ALA A 265 -16.34 -0.63 -1.84
C ALA A 265 -14.96 -0.12 -2.28
N ILE A 266 -14.10 0.17 -1.32
CA ILE A 266 -12.76 0.71 -1.55
C ILE A 266 -11.75 -0.29 -0.99
N GLU A 267 -10.83 -0.73 -1.83
CA GLU A 267 -9.69 -1.55 -1.45
C GLU A 267 -8.50 -0.61 -1.28
N VAL A 268 -8.03 -0.49 -0.04
CA VAL A 268 -6.96 0.42 0.37
C VAL A 268 -5.79 -0.37 0.96
N GLU A 269 -4.57 0.00 0.57
CA GLU A 269 -3.36 -0.56 1.17
C GLU A 269 -2.84 0.36 2.29
N VAL A 270 -2.77 -0.22 3.49
CA VAL A 270 -2.42 0.45 4.74
C VAL A 270 -1.18 -0.19 5.37
N TRP A 271 -0.60 0.46 6.36
CA TRP A 271 0.62 -0.02 7.01
C TRP A 271 0.30 -0.96 8.18
N ASP A 272 -0.70 -0.58 8.96
CA ASP A 272 -1.09 -1.23 10.20
C ASP A 272 -2.54 -0.87 10.55
N LEU A 273 -3.05 -1.49 11.61
CA LEU A 273 -4.40 -1.27 12.12
C LEU A 273 -4.63 0.16 12.60
N ASP A 274 -3.61 0.81 13.16
CA ASP A 274 -3.72 2.19 13.67
C ASP A 274 -3.93 3.18 12.51
N HIS A 275 -3.15 3.03 11.44
CA HIS A 275 -3.26 3.79 10.20
C HIS A 275 -4.62 3.57 9.55
N LEU A 276 -5.10 2.32 9.47
CA LEU A 276 -6.45 2.04 8.97
C LEU A 276 -7.52 2.73 9.82
N THR A 277 -7.38 2.70 11.14
CA THR A 277 -8.31 3.33 12.07
C THR A 277 -8.31 4.86 11.91
N GLN A 278 -7.15 5.47 11.68
CA GLN A 278 -7.04 6.90 11.37
C GLN A 278 -7.76 7.26 10.06
N ILE A 279 -7.60 6.46 9.00
CA ILE A 279 -8.32 6.67 7.74
C ILE A 279 -9.84 6.58 7.96
N ILE A 280 -10.30 5.53 8.65
CA ILE A 280 -11.72 5.33 8.95
C ILE A 280 -12.28 6.50 9.76
N ALA A 281 -11.56 6.96 10.80
CA ALA A 281 -11.96 8.09 11.62
C ALA A 281 -12.03 9.39 10.81
N GLY A 282 -11.04 9.63 9.94
CA GLY A 282 -11.03 10.78 9.05
C GLY A 282 -12.20 10.77 8.07
N LEU A 283 -12.51 9.62 7.46
CA LEU A 283 -13.66 9.46 6.58
C LEU A 283 -14.97 9.73 7.32
N LYS A 284 -15.14 9.19 8.54
CA LYS A 284 -16.32 9.45 9.39
C LYS A 284 -16.49 10.91 9.79
N ALA A 285 -15.39 11.68 9.85
CA ALA A 285 -15.44 13.10 10.20
C ALA A 285 -15.91 14.00 9.04
N LYS A 286 -15.97 13.49 7.80
CA LYS A 286 -16.46 14.25 6.64
C LYS A 286 -17.98 14.27 6.61
N SER A 287 -18.58 15.45 6.48
CA SER A 287 -20.04 15.62 6.41
C SER A 287 -20.70 14.88 5.25
N VAL A 288 -19.96 14.65 4.16
CA VAL A 288 -20.45 13.91 2.98
C VAL A 288 -20.52 12.40 3.20
N VAL A 289 -19.93 11.87 4.27
CA VAL A 289 -19.89 10.44 4.59
C VAL A 289 -20.90 10.13 5.68
N SER A 290 -21.85 9.24 5.37
CA SER A 290 -22.87 8.80 6.32
C SER A 290 -22.37 7.62 7.16
N LYS A 291 -21.66 6.67 6.54
CA LYS A 291 -21.26 5.42 7.18
C LYS A 291 -19.94 4.90 6.60
N VAL A 292 -19.07 4.39 7.47
CA VAL A 292 -17.83 3.71 7.09
C VAL A 292 -17.67 2.46 7.93
N GLU A 293 -17.53 1.33 7.27
CA GLU A 293 -17.28 0.03 7.88
C GLU A 293 -16.13 -0.68 7.17
N ARG A 294 -15.36 -1.43 7.94
CA ARG A 294 -14.42 -2.39 7.37
C ARG A 294 -15.19 -3.64 6.96
N ILE A 295 -15.00 -4.09 5.73
CA ILE A 295 -15.63 -5.31 5.24
C ILE A 295 -14.71 -6.48 5.58
N PHE A 296 -15.26 -7.44 6.31
CA PHE A 296 -14.69 -8.77 6.45
C PHE A 296 -15.39 -9.65 5.43
N ALA A 297 -14.65 -10.15 4.45
CA ALA A 297 -15.23 -10.91 3.34
C ALA A 297 -15.66 -12.28 3.80
#